data_AF-A0A8C9BMA9-F1
#
_entry.id   AF-A0A8C9BMA9-F1
#
_cell.length_a   1.000
_cell.length_b   1.000
_cell.length_c   1.000
_cell.angle_alpha   90.00
_cell.angle_beta   90.00
_cell.angle_gamma   90.00
#
_symmetry.space_group_name_H-M   'P 1'
#
loop_
_entity.id
_entity.type
_entity.pdbx_description
1 polymer ?
#
loop_
_entity_poly.entity_id
_entity_poly.type
_entity_poly.pdbx_seq_one_letter_code
_entity_poly.pdbx_strand_id
1 'polypeptide(L)'
;MGWLRSGLTFSVGCLILVWAAGCGSVRVLQGPTCFSDYVNISTCEWEMAWPTNCRAELRLFYQLKFFYFENHTCVPENRAGAVCVCHMHMDNVVSVDTYQLDLWAGEQLLWKSSFKPSEHVQNL
;
A
#
# COMPACT_ATOMS: atom_id res chain seq x y z
N MET A 1 45.82 31.38 -55.92
CA MET A 1 44.53 30.74 -55.58
C MET A 1 44.74 29.86 -54.35
N GLY A 2 44.46 30.38 -53.15
CA GLY A 2 44.53 29.63 -51.90
C GLY A 2 43.10 29.39 -51.39
N TRP A 3 42.67 28.13 -51.38
CA TRP A 3 41.29 27.73 -51.13
C TRP A 3 41.04 27.59 -49.63
N LEU A 4 40.17 28.43 -49.06
CA LEU A 4 39.57 28.25 -47.73
C LEU A 4 38.55 27.12 -47.79
N ARG A 5 38.73 26.04 -47.02
CA ARG A 5 37.63 25.15 -46.63
C ARG A 5 37.63 24.92 -45.13
N SER A 6 36.81 25.75 -44.50
CA SER A 6 36.11 25.47 -43.25
C SER A 6 35.41 24.11 -43.32
N GLY A 7 35.49 23.33 -42.25
CA GLY A 7 34.87 22.02 -42.11
C GLY A 7 34.71 21.68 -40.64
N LEU A 8 33.88 22.47 -39.96
CA LEU A 8 33.36 22.21 -38.60
C LEU A 8 32.84 20.76 -38.54
N THR A 9 33.40 19.92 -37.67
CA THR A 9 32.80 18.63 -37.32
C THR A 9 32.64 18.56 -35.80
N PHE A 10 31.61 19.26 -35.31
CA PHE A 10 31.07 18.99 -33.98
C PHE A 10 30.20 17.72 -34.07
N SER A 11 30.77 16.56 -33.79
CA SER A 11 29.96 15.36 -33.51
C SER A 11 29.57 15.38 -32.04
N VAL A 12 28.53 16.15 -31.71
CA VAL A 12 27.87 16.07 -30.39
C VAL A 12 26.89 14.90 -30.46
N GLY A 13 27.42 13.70 -30.21
CA GLY A 13 26.65 12.46 -30.13
C GLY A 13 26.49 11.97 -28.70
N CYS A 14 26.17 12.85 -27.74
CA CYS A 14 25.74 12.42 -26.41
C CYS A 14 24.31 11.87 -26.51
N LEU A 15 24.17 10.57 -26.77
CA LEU A 15 22.94 9.83 -26.53
C LEU A 15 22.71 9.78 -25.01
N ILE A 16 22.06 10.82 -24.48
CA ILE A 16 21.55 10.78 -23.11
C ILE A 16 20.36 9.82 -23.12
N LEU A 17 20.62 8.57 -22.74
CA LEU A 17 19.59 7.63 -22.33
C LEU A 17 19.00 8.17 -21.03
N VAL A 18 17.95 8.99 -21.15
CA VAL A 18 17.12 9.37 -20.01
C VAL A 18 16.43 8.08 -19.56
N TRP A 19 17.00 7.43 -18.55
CA TRP A 19 16.24 6.49 -17.74
C TRP A 19 15.20 7.31 -16.99
N ALA A 20 14.00 7.39 -17.55
CA ALA A 20 12.83 7.71 -16.76
C ALA A 20 12.65 6.54 -15.78
N ALA A 21 13.31 6.62 -14.63
CA ALA A 21 12.87 5.90 -13.45
C ALA A 21 11.47 6.43 -13.19
N GLY A 22 10.46 5.75 -13.74
CA GLY A 22 9.08 6.05 -13.48
C GLY A 22 8.92 6.06 -11.98
N CYS A 23 8.71 7.24 -11.40
CA CYS A 23 8.26 7.39 -10.03
C CYS A 23 6.81 6.88 -10.05
N GLY A 24 6.66 5.56 -10.10
CA GLY A 24 5.38 4.90 -10.03
C GLY A 24 4.82 5.20 -8.65
N SER A 25 3.88 6.14 -8.57
CA SER A 25 3.18 6.41 -7.31
C SER A 25 2.65 5.08 -6.77
N VAL A 26 2.93 4.78 -5.50
CA VAL A 26 2.42 3.59 -4.83
C VAL A 26 0.89 3.62 -4.93
N ARG A 27 0.31 2.52 -5.44
CA ARG A 27 -1.14 2.41 -5.70
C ARG A 27 -1.62 1.02 -5.34
N VAL A 28 -2.82 0.97 -4.79
CA VAL A 28 -3.55 -0.25 -4.49
C VAL A 28 -4.49 -0.53 -5.67
N LEU A 29 -4.52 -1.75 -6.19
CA LEU A 29 -5.43 -2.14 -7.28
C LEU A 29 -6.85 -2.33 -6.76
N GLN A 30 -6.97 -3.05 -5.65
CA GLN A 30 -8.22 -3.31 -4.94
C GLN A 30 -8.00 -3.08 -3.46
N GLY A 31 -8.88 -2.30 -2.84
CA GLY A 31 -8.79 -1.98 -1.42
C GLY A 31 -8.78 -3.24 -0.54
N PRO A 32 -8.23 -3.14 0.69
CA PRO A 32 -8.26 -4.21 1.68
C PRO A 32 -9.61 -4.89 1.81
N THR A 33 -9.60 -6.21 1.66
CA THR A 33 -10.71 -7.09 2.01
C THR A 33 -10.34 -7.77 3.33
N CYS A 34 -11.21 -7.66 4.33
CA CYS A 34 -10.92 -8.14 5.68
C CYS A 34 -11.95 -9.19 6.10
N PHE A 35 -11.46 -10.21 6.80
CA PHE A 35 -12.28 -11.23 7.44
C PHE A 35 -11.87 -11.39 8.90
N SER A 36 -12.82 -11.70 9.76
CA SER A 36 -12.58 -11.88 11.19
C SER A 36 -12.80 -13.32 11.63
N ASP A 37 -11.95 -13.80 12.53
CA ASP A 37 -12.20 -15.02 13.30
C ASP A 37 -13.25 -14.81 14.41
N TYR A 38 -13.67 -13.56 14.62
CA TYR A 38 -14.61 -13.11 15.63
C TYR A 38 -14.18 -13.43 17.08
N VAL A 39 -12.89 -13.70 17.28
CA VAL A 39 -12.26 -13.94 18.58
C VAL A 39 -11.31 -12.80 18.89
N ASN A 40 -10.24 -12.65 18.12
CA ASN A 40 -9.25 -11.60 18.35
C ASN A 40 -8.42 -11.19 17.12
N ILE A 41 -8.61 -11.82 15.96
CA ILE A 41 -7.85 -11.52 14.74
C ILE A 41 -8.79 -11.23 13.58
N SER A 42 -8.49 -10.14 12.88
CA SER A 42 -9.02 -9.88 11.55
C SER A 42 -7.87 -9.88 10.56
N THR A 43 -7.98 -10.72 9.54
CA THR A 43 -6.99 -10.78 8.46
C THR A 43 -7.49 -9.95 7.29
N CYS A 44 -6.70 -8.95 6.92
CA CYS A 44 -6.95 -8.10 5.76
C CYS A 44 -5.94 -8.41 4.66
N GLU A 45 -6.41 -8.54 3.42
CA GLU A 45 -5.56 -8.72 2.24
C GLU A 45 -5.90 -7.71 1.14
N TRP A 46 -4.87 -7.27 0.41
CA TRP A 46 -5.01 -6.39 -0.76
C TRP A 46 -3.89 -6.63 -1.77
N GLU A 47 -4.13 -6.21 -3.01
CA GLU A 47 -3.15 -6.30 -4.10
C GLU A 47 -2.64 -4.91 -4.48
N MET A 48 -1.32 -4.79 -4.59
CA MET A 48 -0.63 -3.58 -5.05
C MET A 48 -0.51 -3.58 -6.58
N ALA A 49 -0.48 -2.38 -7.17
CA ALA A 49 -0.33 -2.23 -8.63
C ALA A 49 1.01 -2.72 -9.17
N TRP A 50 2.02 -2.78 -8.30
CA TRP A 50 3.38 -3.20 -8.60
C TRP A 50 3.95 -4.03 -7.44
N PRO A 51 5.00 -4.83 -7.67
CA PRO A 51 5.71 -5.47 -6.57
C PRO A 51 6.20 -4.43 -5.55
N THR A 52 5.69 -4.50 -4.33
CA THR A 52 5.92 -3.55 -3.24
C THR A 52 6.42 -4.30 -2.02
N ASN A 53 7.38 -3.75 -1.27
CA ASN A 53 7.75 -4.32 0.02
C ASN A 53 6.72 -3.88 1.06
N CYS A 54 5.71 -4.72 1.30
CA CYS A 54 4.56 -4.39 2.16
C CYS A 54 5.02 -3.93 3.54
N ARG A 55 5.97 -4.67 4.14
CA ARG A 55 6.48 -4.40 5.48
C ARG A 55 7.23 -3.07 5.56
N ALA A 56 8.03 -2.75 4.55
CA ALA A 56 8.83 -1.54 4.56
C ALA A 56 8.00 -0.29 4.22
N GLU A 57 7.08 -0.41 3.26
CA GLU A 57 6.43 0.74 2.63
C GLU A 57 5.05 1.05 3.19
N LEU A 58 4.33 0.04 3.71
CA LEU A 58 2.91 0.19 4.03
C LEU A 58 2.61 0.09 5.53
N ARG A 59 1.58 0.80 5.97
CA ARG A 59 1.00 0.68 7.32
C ARG A 59 -0.51 0.69 7.21
N LEU A 60 -1.18 -0.29 7.83
CA LEU A 60 -2.63 -0.30 7.97
C LEU A 60 -2.98 0.17 9.38
N PHE A 61 -3.52 1.38 9.50
CA PHE A 61 -4.01 1.90 10.76
C PHE A 61 -5.46 1.47 10.96
N TYR A 62 -5.80 1.11 12.20
CA TYR A 62 -7.15 0.76 12.57
C TYR A 62 -7.52 1.31 13.93
N GLN A 63 -8.75 1.78 14.05
CA GLN A 63 -9.28 2.35 15.29
C GLN A 63 -10.74 1.95 15.46
N LEU A 64 -11.12 1.49 16.65
CA LEU A 64 -12.52 1.26 16.97
C LEU A 64 -13.29 2.60 16.97
N LYS A 65 -14.41 2.69 16.26
CA LYS A 65 -15.30 3.86 16.20
C LYS A 65 -16.19 3.95 17.44
N PHE A 66 -15.57 3.95 18.61
CA PHE A 66 -16.22 4.18 19.89
C PHE A 66 -15.37 5.15 20.72
N PHE A 67 -16.00 5.88 21.63
CA PHE A 67 -15.31 6.89 22.43
C PHE A 67 -14.09 6.30 23.17
N TYR A 68 -12.95 7.00 23.08
CA TYR A 68 -11.70 6.74 23.84
C TYR A 68 -10.86 5.50 23.45
N PHE A 69 -11.00 4.93 22.25
CA PHE A 69 -10.14 3.82 21.83
C PHE A 69 -8.84 4.26 21.15
N GLU A 70 -7.78 3.51 21.44
CA GLU A 70 -6.43 3.72 20.91
C GLU A 70 -6.36 3.42 19.40
N ASN A 71 -5.47 4.14 18.72
CA ASN A 71 -5.10 3.84 17.34
C ASN A 71 -4.09 2.70 17.34
N HIS A 72 -4.38 1.66 16.57
CA HIS A 72 -3.46 0.56 16.36
C HIS A 72 -2.89 0.60 14.95
N THR A 73 -1.72 0.01 14.77
CA THR A 73 -1.05 -0.08 13.48
C THR A 73 -0.68 -1.53 13.21
N CYS A 74 -1.17 -2.06 12.10
CA CYS A 74 -0.76 -3.34 11.57
C CYS A 74 0.34 -3.14 10.52
N VAL A 75 1.43 -3.91 10.66
CA VAL A 75 2.54 -3.94 9.70
C VAL A 75 2.33 -5.14 8.78
N PRO A 76 2.08 -4.93 7.47
CA PRO A 76 1.71 -6.02 6.59
C PRO A 76 2.93 -6.83 6.13
N GLU A 77 2.66 -8.05 5.71
CA GLU A 77 3.62 -8.99 5.15
C GLU A 77 3.35 -9.22 3.66
N ASN A 78 4.42 -9.52 2.93
CA ASN A 78 4.32 -9.91 1.53
C ASN A 78 3.77 -11.33 1.41
N ARG A 79 2.80 -11.51 0.52
CA ARG A 79 2.36 -12.82 0.03
C ARG A 79 2.79 -13.00 -1.43
N ALA A 80 2.34 -14.06 -2.09
CA ALA A 80 2.68 -14.31 -3.49
C ALA A 80 2.27 -13.14 -4.40
N GLY A 81 3.15 -12.79 -5.35
CA GLY A 81 2.92 -11.68 -6.28
C GLY A 81 3.03 -10.31 -5.60
N ALA A 82 2.05 -9.44 -5.88
CA ALA A 82 1.96 -8.09 -5.32
C ALA A 82 0.96 -8.00 -4.15
N VAL A 83 0.61 -9.14 -3.54
CA VAL A 83 -0.36 -9.22 -2.46
C VAL A 83 0.30 -8.91 -1.11
N CYS A 84 -0.37 -8.08 -0.32
CA CYS A 84 -0.03 -7.81 1.08
C CYS A 84 -1.11 -8.38 2.00
N VAL A 85 -0.69 -8.91 3.15
CA VAL A 85 -1.60 -9.40 4.19
C VAL A 85 -1.27 -8.73 5.53
N CYS A 86 -2.29 -8.45 6.33
CA CYS A 86 -2.13 -7.86 7.66
C CYS A 86 -3.07 -8.53 8.64
N HIS A 87 -2.54 -8.90 9.82
CA HIS A 87 -3.33 -9.47 10.91
C HIS A 87 -3.57 -8.39 11.97
N MET A 88 -4.79 -7.86 11.98
CA MET A 88 -5.24 -6.89 12.97
C MET A 88 -5.62 -7.64 14.25
N HIS A 89 -4.91 -7.34 15.34
CA HIS A 89 -5.27 -7.83 16.67
C HIS A 89 -6.30 -6.89 17.29
N MET A 90 -7.44 -7.45 17.69
CA MET A 90 -8.54 -6.73 18.33
C MET A 90 -8.92 -7.46 19.61
N ASP A 91 -8.94 -6.75 20.74
CA ASP A 91 -9.32 -7.37 22.00
C ASP A 91 -10.84 -7.31 22.21
N ASN A 92 -11.45 -8.44 22.58
CA ASN A 92 -12.85 -8.54 22.98
C ASN A 92 -13.87 -8.00 21.96
N VAL A 93 -13.79 -8.47 20.71
CA VAL A 93 -14.70 -8.05 19.64
C VAL A 93 -16.17 -8.36 19.99
N VAL A 94 -17.04 -7.35 19.88
CA VAL A 94 -18.50 -7.49 20.05
C VAL A 94 -19.26 -7.11 18.76
N SER A 95 -20.55 -7.47 18.70
CA SER A 95 -21.35 -7.37 17.47
C SER A 95 -21.57 -5.95 16.93
N VAL A 96 -21.43 -4.93 17.78
CA VAL A 96 -21.59 -3.53 17.39
C VAL A 96 -20.28 -2.84 17.00
N ASP A 97 -19.14 -3.52 17.18
CA ASP A 97 -17.84 -2.94 16.91
C ASP A 97 -17.66 -2.63 15.43
N THR A 98 -17.22 -1.41 15.16
CA THR A 98 -16.91 -0.95 13.80
C THR A 98 -15.57 -0.25 13.84
N TYR A 99 -14.63 -0.72 13.03
CA TYR A 99 -13.29 -0.15 12.93
C TYR A 99 -13.20 0.80 11.74
N GLN A 100 -12.55 1.94 11.94
CA GLN A 100 -12.02 2.76 10.86
C GLN A 100 -10.71 2.14 10.40
N LEU A 101 -10.54 1.92 9.10
CA LEU A 101 -9.31 1.40 8.50
C LEU A 101 -8.72 2.42 7.52
N ASP A 102 -7.45 2.76 7.70
CA ASP A 102 -6.72 3.71 6.87
C ASP A 102 -5.38 3.07 6.41
N LEU A 103 -5.20 2.86 5.11
CA LEU A 103 -3.99 2.28 4.52
C LEU A 103 -3.08 3.39 3.99
N TRP A 104 -1.84 3.42 4.48
CA TRP A 104 -0.85 4.45 4.18
C TRP A 104 0.41 3.88 3.55
N ALA A 105 1.01 4.65 2.63
CA ALA A 105 2.39 4.50 2.17
C ALA A 105 3.18 5.75 2.53
N GLY A 106 3.99 5.69 3.59
CA GLY A 106 4.58 6.89 4.19
C GLY A 106 3.49 7.90 4.59
N GLU A 107 3.53 9.10 4.01
CA GLU A 107 2.56 10.17 4.25
C GLU A 107 1.37 10.15 3.26
N GLN A 108 1.33 9.20 2.32
CA GLN A 108 0.26 9.11 1.33
C GLN A 108 -0.83 8.15 1.82
N LEU A 109 -2.04 8.68 2.04
CA LEU A 109 -3.24 7.84 2.27
C LEU A 109 -3.66 7.20 0.94
N LEU A 110 -3.62 5.86 0.89
CA LEU A 110 -3.96 5.09 -0.30
C LEU A 110 -5.42 4.65 -0.33
N TRP A 111 -5.97 4.31 0.84
CA TRP A 111 -7.33 3.79 0.96
C TRP A 111 -7.88 4.00 2.36
N LYS A 112 -9.21 4.16 2.44
CA LYS A 112 -9.93 4.40 3.69
C LYS A 112 -11.33 3.77 3.65
N SER A 113 -11.71 3.02 4.68
CA SER A 113 -13.07 2.46 4.82
C SER A 113 -13.43 2.13 6.27
N SER A 114 -14.66 1.67 6.48
CA SER A 114 -15.10 1.08 7.75
C SER A 114 -15.17 -0.44 7.63
N PHE A 115 -14.88 -1.14 8.71
CA PHE A 115 -14.92 -2.59 8.79
C PHE A 115 -15.67 -3.03 10.05
N LYS A 116 -16.65 -3.92 9.88
CA LYS A 116 -17.44 -4.48 10.97
C LYS A 116 -17.19 -5.99 11.05
N PRO A 117 -16.44 -6.47 12.06
CA PRO A 117 -16.07 -7.89 12.17
C PRO A 117 -17.26 -8.85 12.12
N SER A 118 -18.37 -8.52 12.77
CA SER A 118 -19.57 -9.37 12.84
C SER A 118 -20.25 -9.62 11.49
N GLU A 119 -19.98 -8.78 10.49
CA GLU A 119 -20.56 -8.89 9.14
C GLU A 119 -19.62 -9.63 8.17
N HIS A 120 -18.39 -9.91 8.60
CA HIS A 120 -17.31 -10.46 7.77
C HIS A 120 -16.62 -11.65 8.47
N VAL A 121 -17.41 -12.48 9.17
CA VAL A 121 -16.89 -13.66 9.86
C VAL A 121 -16.50 -14.73 8.84
N GLN A 122 -15.28 -15.23 8.94
CA GLN A 122 -14.85 -16.40 8.16
C GLN A 122 -15.11 -17.66 8.96
N ASN A 123 -16.06 -18.48 8.50
CA ASN A 123 -16.26 -19.81 9.05
C ASN A 123 -15.01 -20.67 8.70
N LEU A 124 -14.35 -21.20 9.73
CA LEU A 124 -13.24 -22.15 9.59
C LEU A 124 -13.70 -23.46 8.95
#